data_AF-A0A1L8TNW1-F1
#
_entry.id   AF-A0A1L8TNW1-F1
#
_cell.length_a   1.000
_cell.length_b   1.000
_cell.length_c   1.000
_cell.angle_alpha   90.00
_cell.angle_beta   90.00
_cell.angle_gamma   90.00
#
_symmetry.space_group_name_H-M   'P 1'
#
loop_
_entity.id
_entity.type
_entity.pdbx_description
1 polymer ?
#
loop_
_entity_poly.entity_id
_entity_poly.type
_entity_poly.pdbx_seq_one_letter_code
_entity_poly.pdbx_strand_id
1 'polypeptide(L)' 'MYEARIAKELFLADYPNLKEKEGSWFFNKGEITYQNEGKEVKITVKIKNKKYHFYEKNSTSISSE' A
#
# COMPACT_ATOMS: atom_id res chain seq x y z
N MET A 1 -0.56 14.10 -6.66
CA MET A 1 -0.68 13.60 -5.26
C MET A 1 -2.01 12.91 -5.01
N TYR A 2 -3.13 13.41 -5.52
CA TYR A 2 -4.47 12.83 -5.30
C TYR A 2 -4.61 11.37 -5.76
N GLU A 3 -4.14 11.03 -6.97
CA GLU A 3 -4.30 9.69 -7.55
C GLU A 3 -3.58 8.59 -6.77
N ALA A 4 -2.40 8.88 -6.20
CA ALA A 4 -1.67 7.92 -5.36
C ALA A 4 -2.39 7.63 -4.04
N ARG A 5 -3.15 8.60 -3.53
CA ARG A 5 -3.92 8.49 -2.28
C ARG A 5 -5.17 7.63 -2.48
N ILE A 6 -5.91 7.87 -3.57
CA ILE A 6 -7.04 7.02 -3.97
C ILE A 6 -6.58 5.59 -4.25
N ALA A 7 -5.48 5.43 -4.99
CA ALA A 7 -4.93 4.11 -5.30
C ALA A 7 -4.56 3.34 -4.02
N LYS A 8 -3.98 4.04 -3.03
CA LYS A 8 -3.71 3.49 -1.70
C LYS A 8 -5.00 3.10 -0.95
N GLU A 9 -6.02 3.96 -0.94
CA GLU A 9 -7.29 3.67 -0.25
C GLU A 9 -8.02 2.47 -0.87
N LEU A 10 -8.07 2.40 -2.21
CA LEU A 10 -8.63 1.24 -2.92
C LEU A 10 -7.82 -0.02 -2.63
N PHE A 11 -6.50 0.07 -2.64
CA PHE A 11 -5.62 -1.04 -2.31
C PHE A 11 -5.85 -1.55 -0.88
N LEU A 12 -6.00 -0.66 0.11
CA LEU A 12 -6.30 -1.05 1.49
C LEU A 12 -7.70 -1.64 1.67
N ALA A 13 -8.69 -1.13 0.91
CA ALA A 13 -10.06 -1.64 0.95
C ALA A 13 -10.19 -3.03 0.33
N ASP A 14 -9.44 -3.31 -0.74
CA ASP A 14 -9.45 -4.58 -1.48
C ASP A 14 -8.52 -5.62 -0.84
N TYR A 15 -7.42 -5.17 -0.20
CA TYR A 15 -6.47 -5.99 0.56
C TYR A 15 -6.51 -5.70 2.08
N PRO A 16 -7.63 -5.93 2.78
CA PRO A 16 -7.66 -5.87 4.25
C PRO A 16 -6.89 -7.05 4.87
N ASN A 17 -6.63 -8.10 4.10
CA ASN A 17 -5.86 -9.28 4.49
C ASN A 17 -4.62 -9.42 3.60
N LEU A 18 -3.63 -8.55 3.80
CA LEU A 18 -2.26 -8.70 3.28
C LEU A 18 -1.57 -9.91 3.94
N LYS A 19 -2.11 -11.11 3.72
CA LYS A 19 -1.54 -12.39 4.19
C LYS A 19 -0.22 -12.69 3.50
N GLU A 20 -0.03 -12.17 2.29
CA GLU A 20 1.17 -12.37 1.51
C GLU A 20 2.26 -11.38 1.91
N LYS A 21 3.51 -11.88 2.02
CA LYS A 21 4.69 -11.09 2.38
C LYS A 21 5.00 -9.99 1.36
N GLU A 22 4.61 -10.17 0.13
CA GLU A 22 4.75 -9.18 -0.92
C GLU A 22 3.73 -9.45 -2.02
N GLY A 23 3.39 -8.43 -2.78
CA GLY A 23 2.49 -8.58 -3.91
C GLY A 23 2.50 -7.34 -4.80
N SER A 24 1.96 -7.52 -6.00
CA SER A 24 1.88 -6.47 -7.02
C SER A 24 0.45 -6.38 -7.52
N TRP A 25 -0.13 -5.20 -7.41
CA TRP A 25 -1.48 -4.87 -7.82
C TRP A 25 -1.43 -3.87 -8.98
N PHE A 26 -1.90 -4.29 -10.14
CA PHE A 26 -1.93 -3.46 -11.34
C PHE A 26 -3.28 -2.78 -11.46
N PHE A 27 -3.28 -1.48 -11.69
CA PHE A 27 -4.49 -0.69 -11.94
C PHE A 27 -4.37 0.08 -13.23
N ASN A 28 -5.51 0.56 -13.73
CA ASN A 28 -5.61 1.18 -15.04
C ASN A 28 -4.67 2.41 -15.24
N LYS A 29 -4.19 3.00 -14.14
CA LYS A 29 -3.27 4.14 -14.14
C LYS A 29 -1.84 3.81 -13.69
N GLY A 30 -1.54 2.58 -13.28
CA GLY A 30 -0.23 2.26 -12.71
C GLY A 30 -0.09 0.88 -12.07
N GLU A 31 0.98 0.71 -11.32
CA GLU A 31 1.33 -0.50 -10.55
C GLU A 31 1.50 -0.10 -9.08
N ILE A 32 0.88 -0.84 -8.18
CA ILE A 32 1.11 -0.76 -6.74
C ILE A 32 1.82 -2.02 -6.33
N THR A 33 3.03 -1.94 -5.78
CA THR A 33 3.67 -3.09 -5.15
C THR A 33 3.69 -2.90 -3.65
N TYR A 34 3.44 -3.97 -2.90
CA TYR A 34 3.53 -3.95 -1.46
C TYR A 34 4.51 -5.00 -0.99
N GLN A 35 5.24 -4.69 0.08
CA GLN A 35 6.07 -5.64 0.82
C GLN A 35 5.70 -5.52 2.29
N ASN A 36 5.15 -6.58 2.83
CA ASN A 36 4.87 -6.78 4.23
C ASN A 36 6.11 -7.38 4.92
N GLU A 37 6.89 -6.55 5.60
CA GLU A 37 8.01 -6.96 6.47
C GLU A 37 7.54 -7.35 7.88
N GLY A 38 6.25 -7.66 8.06
CA GLY A 38 5.65 -8.09 9.31
C GLY A 38 5.33 -6.92 10.25
N LYS A 39 6.33 -6.10 10.58
CA LYS A 39 6.16 -4.88 11.40
C LYS A 39 5.68 -3.67 10.60
N GLU A 40 5.96 -3.66 9.30
CA GLU A 40 5.61 -2.57 8.40
C GLU A 40 5.28 -3.10 7.02
N VAL A 41 4.34 -2.44 6.36
CA VAL A 41 3.96 -2.64 4.97
C VAL A 41 4.50 -1.47 4.18
N LYS A 42 5.44 -1.76 3.29
CA LYS A 42 5.95 -0.80 2.32
C LYS A 42 5.08 -0.88 1.07
N ILE A 43 4.31 0.17 0.81
CA ILE A 43 3.45 0.29 -0.37
C ILE A 43 4.11 1.24 -1.36
N THR A 44 4.27 0.80 -2.59
CA THR A 44 4.99 1.50 -3.65
C THR A 44 4.06 1.69 -4.83
N VAL A 45 3.63 2.92 -5.06
CA VAL A 45 2.72 3.27 -6.16
C VAL A 45 3.51 3.86 -7.30
N LYS A 46 3.64 3.15 -8.41
CA LYS A 46 4.14 3.66 -9.69
C LYS A 46 2.96 4.10 -10.56
N ILE A 47 2.97 5.36 -10.97
CA ILE A 47 2.04 5.91 -11.95
C ILE A 47 2.86 6.57 -13.06
N LYS A 48 2.76 6.04 -14.29
CA LYS A 48 3.57 6.47 -15.43
C LYS A 48 5.07 6.48 -15.09
N ASN A 49 5.70 7.66 -15.01
CA ASN A 49 7.12 7.84 -14.67
C ASN A 49 7.37 8.33 -13.24
N LYS A 50 6.33 8.35 -12.39
CA LYS A 50 6.44 8.78 -10.99
C LYS A 50 6.24 7.58 -10.09
N LYS A 51 7.14 7.44 -9.12
CA LYS A 51 7.09 6.39 -8.11
C LYS A 51 6.93 7.04 -6.75
N TYR A 52 5.93 6.61 -6.00
CA TYR A 52 5.60 7.08 -4.67
C TYR A 52 5.80 5.93 -3.71
N HIS A 53 6.53 6.17 -2.62
CA HIS A 53 6.72 5.19 -1.56
C HIS A 53 5.93 5.63 -0.34
N PHE A 54 5.14 4.71 0.17
CA PHE A 54 4.38 4.83 1.39
C PHE A 54 4.82 3.72 2.33
N TYR A 55 4.97 4.05 3.60
CA TYR A 55 5.34 3.09 4.64
C TYR A 55 4.22 3.14 5.66
N GLU A 56 3.60 1.99 5.89
CA GLU A 56 2.50 1.85 6.82
C GLU A 56 2.94 0.88 7.89
N LYS A 57 3.01 1.32 9.15
CA LYS A 57 3.30 0.37 10.23
C LYS A 57 2.12 -0.59 10.33
N ASN A 58 2.41 -1.89 10.33
CA ASN A 58 1.44 -2.93 10.67
C ASN A 58 1.23 -2.96 12.19
N SER A 59 1.06 -1.77 12.77
CA SER A 59 0.75 -1.61 14.16
C SER A 59 -0.74 -1.89 14.29
N THR A 60 -1.06 -3.11 14.69
CA THR A 60 -2.10 -3.37 15.70
C THR A 60 -1.73 -2.66 17.01
N SER A 61 -1.37 -1.38 16.94
CA SER A 61 -1.26 -0.50 18.08
C SER A 61 -2.50 0.36 17.99
N ILE A 62 -3.58 -0.20 18.54
CA ILE A 62 -4.47 0.51 19.44
C ILE A 62 -3.78 1.81 19.89
N SER A 63 -4.09 2.92 19.22
CA SER A 63 -4.08 4.22 19.86
C SER A 63 -5.30 4.22 20.76
N SER A 64 -5.13 3.64 21.96
CA SER A 64 -5.95 3.99 23.10
C SER A 64 -5.18 5.07 23.85
N GLU A 65 -5.67 6.29 23.65
CA GLU A 65 -5.76 7.42 24.58
C GLU A 65 -4.77 7.52 25.75
#